data_AF-A0A0Q6PNI1-F1
#
_entry.id   AF-A0A0Q6PNI1-F1
#
_cell.length_a   1.000
_cell.length_b   1.000
_cell.length_c   1.000
_cell.angle_alpha   90.00
_cell.angle_beta   90.00
_cell.angle_gamma   90.00
#
_symmetry.space_group_name_H-M   'P 1'
#
loop_
_entity.id
_entity.type
_entity.pdbx_description
1 polymer ?
#
loop_
_entity_poly.entity_id
_entity_poly.type
_entity_poly.pdbx_seq_one_letter_code
_entity_poly.pdbx_strand_id
1 'polypeptide(L)'
;MNRPSMLLAVCLAVSTAISIRPTFSAESPFEPGLMRLAEVLGSLHFLRNLCGEKGDQWRVEMQKLLDSENPDAERRARFIASFNRGYRSFGGTYTRCTPSATEAISRYMKEGETLSRDIASRYGN
;
A
#
# COMPACT_ATOMS: atom_id res chain seq x y z
N MET A 1 -54.59 -58.53 -10.64
CA MET A 1 -55.15 -57.18 -10.76
C MET A 1 -54.09 -56.16 -10.34
N ASN A 2 -53.70 -55.34 -11.32
CA ASN A 2 -53.14 -53.98 -11.25
C ASN A 2 -51.72 -53.73 -10.71
N ARG A 3 -50.81 -53.45 -11.67
CA ARG A 3 -49.70 -52.50 -11.53
C ARG A 3 -50.22 -51.08 -11.80
N PRO A 4 -49.70 -50.04 -11.14
CA PRO A 4 -48.87 -49.04 -11.84
C PRO A 4 -47.63 -48.66 -10.98
N SER A 5 -46.39 -48.57 -11.46
CA SER A 5 -45.76 -47.68 -12.46
C SER A 5 -45.73 -46.19 -12.07
N MET A 6 -44.51 -45.61 -12.12
CA MET A 6 -44.15 -44.19 -12.30
C MET A 6 -44.37 -43.25 -11.09
N LEU A 7 -43.44 -42.38 -10.64
CA LEU A 7 -42.29 -41.71 -11.27
C LEU A 7 -41.19 -41.37 -10.25
N LEU A 8 -39.95 -41.45 -10.73
CA LEU A 8 -38.73 -40.90 -10.13
C LEU A 8 -38.75 -39.37 -10.31
N ALA A 9 -38.70 -38.59 -9.23
CA ALA A 9 -38.52 -37.13 -9.30
C ALA A 9 -37.12 -36.77 -8.78
N VAL A 10 -36.15 -36.73 -9.70
CA VAL A 10 -34.81 -36.20 -9.44
C VAL A 10 -34.84 -34.71 -9.72
N CYS A 11 -34.93 -33.89 -8.67
CA CYS A 11 -34.76 -32.44 -8.76
C CYS A 11 -33.27 -32.11 -8.87
N LEU A 12 -32.75 -31.96 -10.09
CA LEU A 12 -31.46 -31.33 -10.34
C LEU A 12 -31.56 -29.83 -10.02
N ALA A 13 -31.17 -29.44 -8.80
CA ALA A 13 -30.94 -28.04 -8.48
C ALA A 13 -29.59 -27.61 -9.10
N VAL A 14 -29.64 -27.03 -10.29
CA VAL A 14 -28.49 -26.35 -10.90
C VAL A 14 -28.31 -25.02 -10.18
N SER A 15 -27.50 -25.02 -9.13
CA SER A 15 -27.04 -23.80 -8.46
C SER A 15 -26.05 -23.09 -9.40
N THR A 16 -26.52 -22.08 -10.12
CA THR A 16 -25.66 -21.13 -10.84
C THR A 16 -24.90 -20.29 -9.80
N ALA A 17 -23.65 -20.66 -9.54
CA ALA A 17 -22.74 -19.84 -8.75
C ALA A 17 -22.44 -18.55 -9.51
N ILE A 18 -23.18 -17.49 -9.21
CA ILE A 18 -22.85 -16.13 -9.64
C ILE A 18 -21.57 -15.73 -8.90
N SER A 19 -20.44 -15.85 -9.59
CA SER A 19 -19.15 -15.34 -9.10
C SER A 19 -19.19 -13.82 -9.18
N ILE A 20 -19.56 -13.17 -8.07
CA ILE A 20 -19.40 -11.73 -7.90
C ILE A 20 -17.89 -11.49 -7.79
N ARG A 21 -17.25 -11.19 -8.92
CA ARG A 21 -15.88 -10.68 -8.91
C ARG A 21 -15.95 -9.23 -8.46
N PRO A 22 -15.19 -8.82 -7.43
CA PRO A 22 -15.11 -7.41 -7.08
C PRO A 22 -14.60 -6.65 -8.30
N THR A 23 -15.39 -5.68 -8.75
CA THR A 23 -14.99 -4.74 -9.79
C THR A 23 -13.96 -3.82 -9.16
N PHE A 24 -12.67 -4.13 -9.31
CA PHE A 24 -11.63 -3.15 -9.01
C PHE A 24 -11.84 -1.97 -9.96
N SER A 25 -12.22 -0.81 -9.44
CA SER A 25 -12.08 0.44 -10.19
C SER A 25 -10.64 0.50 -10.69
N ALA A 26 -10.46 0.82 -11.97
CA ALA A 26 -9.13 1.03 -12.53
C ALA A 26 -8.42 2.06 -11.65
N GLU A 27 -7.39 1.61 -10.95
CA GLU A 27 -6.64 2.41 -10.01
C GLU A 27 -5.94 3.55 -10.76
N SER A 28 -5.92 4.74 -10.17
CA SER A 28 -5.33 5.92 -10.81
C SER A 28 -3.87 5.66 -11.19
N PRO A 29 -3.39 6.14 -12.36
CA PRO A 29 -2.03 5.88 -12.82
C PRO A 29 -0.92 6.31 -11.85
N PHE A 30 -1.19 7.26 -10.97
CA PHE A 30 -0.26 7.77 -9.95
C PHE A 30 -0.26 6.99 -8.63
N GLU A 31 -1.25 6.12 -8.41
CA GLU A 31 -1.42 5.43 -7.13
C GLU A 31 -0.20 4.56 -6.74
N PRO A 32 0.44 3.80 -7.65
CA PRO A 32 1.65 3.07 -7.30
C PRO A 32 2.78 4.00 -6.83
N GLY A 33 2.87 5.19 -7.42
CA GLY A 33 3.83 6.22 -7.02
C GLY A 33 3.57 6.75 -5.62
N LEU A 34 2.30 7.00 -5.27
CA LEU A 34 1.91 7.43 -3.92
C LEU A 34 2.17 6.33 -2.88
N MET A 35 1.89 5.07 -3.21
CA MET A 35 2.20 3.93 -2.33
C MET A 35 3.70 3.79 -2.11
N ARG A 36 4.50 3.98 -3.18
CA ARG A 36 5.96 3.98 -3.07
C ARG A 36 6.45 5.16 -2.23
N LEU A 37 5.89 6.36 -2.41
CA LEU A 37 6.23 7.52 -1.61
C LEU A 37 6.00 7.25 -0.11
N ALA A 38 4.86 6.67 0.25
CA ALA A 38 4.59 6.27 1.64
C ALA A 38 5.63 5.28 2.20
N GLU A 39 6.04 4.30 1.40
CA GLU A 39 7.10 3.35 1.78
C GLU A 39 8.48 4.01 1.95
N VAL A 40 8.81 4.98 1.09
CA VAL A 40 10.01 5.81 1.19
C VAL A 40 9.99 6.62 2.49
N LEU A 41 8.86 7.24 2.84
CA LEU A 41 8.70 7.98 4.10
C LEU A 41 8.91 7.09 5.33
N GLY A 42 8.38 5.86 5.31
CA GLY A 42 8.60 4.87 6.37
C GLY A 42 10.07 4.48 6.50
N SER A 43 10.74 4.26 5.36
CA SER A 43 12.17 3.95 5.29
C SER A 43 13.04 5.06 5.88
N LEU A 44 12.75 6.32 5.49
CA LEU A 44 13.43 7.50 6.02
C LEU A 44 13.17 7.66 7.52
N HIS A 45 11.95 7.42 7.97
CA HIS A 45 11.60 7.49 9.38
C HIS A 45 12.44 6.52 10.22
N PHE A 46 12.67 5.30 9.76
CA PHE A 46 13.56 4.36 10.46
C PHE A 46 15.02 4.83 10.41
N LEU A 47 15.55 5.04 9.20
CA LEU A 47 16.98 5.26 9.00
C LEU A 47 17.47 6.57 9.63
N ARG A 48 16.71 7.67 9.53
CA ARG A 48 17.13 8.96 10.08
C ARG A 48 17.08 8.97 11.60
N ASN A 49 16.08 8.31 12.22
CA ASN A 49 16.07 8.08 13.67
C ASN A 49 17.26 7.25 14.12
N LEU A 50 17.60 6.18 13.40
CA LEU A 50 18.78 5.37 13.69
C LEU A 50 20.08 6.18 13.61
N CYS A 51 20.14 7.17 12.72
CA CYS A 51 21.27 8.06 12.51
C CYS A 51 21.22 9.37 13.31
N GLY A 52 20.35 9.45 14.33
CA GLY A 52 20.40 10.51 15.34
C GLY A 52 19.50 11.72 15.08
N GLU A 53 18.72 11.71 13.99
CA GLU A 53 17.63 12.67 13.84
C GLU A 53 16.52 12.34 14.82
N LYS A 54 16.18 13.27 15.71
CA LYS A 54 15.13 13.05 16.71
C LYS A 54 13.80 13.58 16.18
N GLY A 55 12.76 12.77 16.29
CA GLY A 55 11.38 13.20 16.16
C GLY A 55 10.59 12.50 15.07
N ASP A 56 9.43 13.07 14.77
CA ASP A 56 8.40 12.47 13.93
C ASP A 56 8.26 13.14 12.56
N GLN A 57 9.27 13.89 12.09
CA GLN A 57 9.23 14.62 10.81
C GLN A 57 8.66 13.76 9.66
N TRP A 58 9.19 12.55 9.47
CA TRP A 58 8.75 11.65 8.41
C TRP A 58 7.34 11.08 8.60
N ARG A 59 6.89 10.94 9.85
CA ARG A 59 5.48 10.63 10.15
C ARG A 59 4.58 11.80 9.85
N VAL A 60 5.02 13.02 10.12
CA VAL A 60 4.29 14.25 9.77
C VAL A 60 4.16 14.38 8.25
N GLU A 61 5.21 14.10 7.48
CA GLU A 61 5.10 14.06 6.01
C GLU A 61 4.15 12.97 5.53
N MET A 62 4.14 11.79 6.17
CA MET A 62 3.14 10.76 5.88
C MET A 62 1.72 11.23 6.19
N GLN A 63 1.54 11.97 7.28
CA GLN A 63 0.23 12.52 7.64
C GLN A 63 -0.24 13.57 6.61
N LYS A 64 0.65 14.47 6.17
CA LYS A 64 0.34 15.44 5.11
C LYS A 64 -0.06 14.76 3.80
N LEU A 65 0.60 13.64 3.44
CA LEU A 65 0.21 12.83 2.29
C LEU A 65 -1.21 12.29 2.45
N LEU A 66 -1.55 11.72 3.62
CA LEU A 66 -2.90 11.25 3.90
C LEU A 66 -3.94 12.36 3.87
N ASP A 67 -3.61 13.53 4.41
CA ASP A 67 -4.53 14.68 4.46
C ASP A 67 -4.78 15.24 3.05
N SER A 68 -3.74 15.30 2.20
CA SER A 68 -3.84 15.74 0.81
C SER A 68 -4.66 14.78 -0.06
N GLU A 69 -4.42 13.48 0.10
CA GLU A 69 -5.09 12.45 -0.72
C GLU A 69 -6.51 12.15 -0.24
N ASN A 70 -6.85 12.53 0.99
CA ASN A 70 -8.11 12.27 1.67
C ASN A 70 -8.68 10.87 1.35
N PRO A 71 -7.91 9.78 1.58
CA PRO A 71 -8.28 8.45 1.15
C PRO A 71 -9.43 7.88 1.98
N ASP A 72 -10.24 7.01 1.35
CA ASP A 72 -11.15 6.14 2.10
C ASP A 72 -10.39 5.16 3.02
N ALA A 73 -11.14 4.40 3.82
CA ALA A 73 -10.55 3.51 4.82
C ALA A 73 -9.62 2.44 4.22
N GLU A 74 -9.97 1.89 3.05
CA GLU A 74 -9.18 0.85 2.39
C GLU A 74 -7.89 1.44 1.83
N ARG A 75 -7.99 2.54 1.07
CA ARG A 75 -6.84 3.25 0.51
C ARG A 75 -5.91 3.76 1.61
N ARG A 76 -6.46 4.27 2.72
CA ARG A 76 -5.69 4.66 3.92
C ARG A 76 -4.93 3.48 4.53
N ALA A 77 -5.55 2.30 4.63
CA ALA A 77 -4.89 1.11 5.14
C ALA A 77 -3.71 0.70 4.27
N ARG A 78 -3.83 0.81 2.94
CA ARG A 78 -2.72 0.53 2.00
C ARG A 78 -1.56 1.50 2.17
N PHE A 79 -1.84 2.79 2.30
CA PHE A 79 -0.83 3.81 2.61
C PHE A 79 -0.05 3.49 3.90
N ILE A 80 -0.78 3.16 4.98
CA ILE A 80 -0.18 2.79 6.27
C ILE A 80 0.64 1.50 6.15
N ALA A 81 0.13 0.51 5.42
CA ALA A 81 0.85 -0.73 5.17
C ALA A 81 2.17 -0.45 4.43
N SER A 82 2.17 0.41 3.40
CA SER A 82 3.36 0.82 2.68
C SER A 82 4.38 1.51 3.59
N PHE A 83 3.96 2.49 4.38
CA PHE A 83 4.82 3.14 5.37
C PHE A 83 5.44 2.12 6.34
N ASN A 84 4.62 1.23 6.91
CA ASN A 84 5.07 0.23 7.87
C ASN A 84 6.02 -0.80 7.25
N ARG A 85 5.84 -1.16 5.98
CA ARG A 85 6.79 -2.00 5.25
C ARG A 85 8.15 -1.32 5.20
N GLY A 86 8.21 -0.09 4.70
CA GLY A 86 9.45 0.70 4.61
C GLY A 86 10.15 0.86 5.96
N TYR A 87 9.40 1.17 7.01
CA TYR A 87 9.93 1.28 8.37
C TYR A 87 10.59 -0.01 8.87
N ARG A 88 9.99 -1.17 8.56
CA ARG A 88 10.47 -2.48 9.02
C ARG A 88 11.59 -3.05 8.16
N SER A 89 11.74 -2.60 6.90
CA SER A 89 12.71 -3.12 5.92
C SER A 89 14.16 -3.13 6.42
N PHE A 90 14.52 -2.24 7.36
CA PHE A 90 15.89 -2.07 7.83
C PHE A 90 16.14 -2.56 9.25
N GLY A 91 15.09 -2.89 10.01
CA GLY A 91 15.19 -3.26 11.43
C GLY A 91 16.05 -4.50 11.70
N GLY A 92 16.10 -5.44 10.76
CA GLY A 92 16.96 -6.63 10.85
C GLY A 92 18.40 -6.41 10.41
N THR A 93 18.66 -5.36 9.62
CA THR A 93 19.97 -5.12 8.96
C THR A 93 20.78 -4.08 9.70
N TYR A 94 20.15 -3.01 10.20
CA TYR A 94 20.84 -1.91 10.85
C TYR A 94 20.40 -1.77 12.31
N THR A 95 21.34 -1.99 13.24
CA THR A 95 21.16 -1.79 14.68
C THR A 95 21.88 -0.54 15.20
N ARG A 96 22.70 0.08 14.36
CA ARG A 96 23.38 1.36 14.58
C ARG A 96 23.51 2.09 13.25
N CYS A 97 23.72 3.40 13.28
CA CYS A 97 24.04 4.13 12.06
C CYS A 97 25.39 3.67 11.49
N THR A 98 25.41 3.37 10.19
CA THR A 98 26.60 2.96 9.44
C THR A 98 26.73 3.84 8.19
N PRO A 99 27.91 3.89 7.54
CA PRO A 99 28.05 4.60 6.27
C PRO A 99 27.04 4.14 5.20
N SER A 100 26.73 2.84 5.16
CA SER A 100 25.73 2.31 4.23
C SER A 100 24.29 2.73 4.57
N ALA A 101 23.96 2.91 5.86
CA ALA A 101 22.69 3.46 6.29
C ALA A 101 22.55 4.94 5.90
N THR A 102 23.61 5.75 6.11
CA THR A 102 23.64 7.16 5.68
C THR A 102 23.46 7.30 4.17
N GLU A 103 24.14 6.45 3.41
CA GLU A 103 24.02 6.42 1.97
C GLU A 103 22.62 5.95 1.52
N ALA A 104 21.99 5.01 2.25
CA ALA A 104 20.59 4.66 2.01
C ALA A 104 19.65 5.86 2.24
N ILE A 105 19.85 6.67 3.29
CA ILE A 105 19.09 7.90 3.52
C ILE A 105 19.17 8.82 2.29
N SER A 106 20.38 9.08 1.79
CA SER A 106 20.60 9.93 0.61
C SER A 106 19.79 9.45 -0.62
N ARG A 107 19.82 8.13 -0.88
CA ARG A 107 19.05 7.54 -1.98
C ARG A 107 17.54 7.67 -1.80
N TYR A 108 17.03 7.37 -0.61
CA TYR A 108 15.58 7.48 -0.34
C TYR A 108 15.09 8.92 -0.36
N MET A 109 15.91 9.89 0.06
CA MET A 109 15.60 11.31 -0.08
C MET A 109 15.43 11.70 -1.55
N LYS A 110 16.38 11.31 -2.40
CA LYS A 110 16.33 11.58 -3.85
C LYS A 110 15.14 10.89 -4.53
N GLU A 111 14.84 9.66 -4.12
CA GLU A 111 13.69 8.92 -4.62
C GLU A 111 12.38 9.61 -4.24
N GLY A 112 12.20 9.99 -2.97
CA GLY A 112 11.01 10.68 -2.50
C GLY A 112 10.79 12.03 -3.19
N GLU A 113 11.85 12.80 -3.42
CA GLU A 113 11.81 14.05 -4.18
C GLU A 113 11.35 13.80 -5.63
N THR A 114 11.91 12.78 -6.28
CA THR A 114 11.59 12.42 -7.66
C THR A 114 10.13 11.98 -7.78
N LEU A 115 9.66 11.09 -6.89
CA LEU A 115 8.27 10.63 -6.86
C LEU A 115 7.31 11.81 -6.67
N SER A 116 7.57 12.67 -5.69
CA SER A 116 6.70 13.82 -5.39
C SER A 116 6.60 14.78 -6.58
N ARG A 117 7.74 15.10 -7.19
CA ARG A 117 7.80 15.97 -8.37
C ARG A 117 7.12 15.34 -9.59
N ASP A 118 7.38 14.08 -9.87
CA ASP A 118 6.84 13.41 -11.05
C ASP A 118 5.33 13.24 -10.95
N ILE A 119 4.80 12.94 -9.75
CA ILE A 119 3.37 12.85 -9.52
C ILE A 119 2.72 14.24 -9.69
N ALA A 120 3.25 15.27 -9.01
CA ALA A 120 2.70 16.62 -9.09
C ALA A 120 2.75 17.19 -10.52
N SER A 121 3.86 17.00 -11.24
CA SER A 121 4.02 17.52 -12.60
C SER A 121 3.10 16.85 -13.63
N ARG A 122 2.75 15.58 -13.42
CA ARG A 122 1.92 14.81 -14.37
C ARG A 122 0.44 14.85 -14.02
N TYR A 123 0.08 15.01 -12.74
CA TYR A 123 -1.28 14.78 -12.24
C TYR A 123 -1.81 15.88 -11.31
N GLY A 124 -1.04 16.92 -11.00
CA GLY A 124 -1.41 17.97 -10.02
C GLY A 124 -2.32 19.10 -10.56
N ASN A 125 -3.14 18.83 -11.58
CA ASN A 125 -4.08 19.81 -12.15
C ASN A 125 -5.49 19.65 -11.58
#